data_AF-A0AAN6YNC2-F1
#
_entry.id   AF-A0AAN6YNC2-F1
#
_cell.length_a   1.000
_cell.length_b   1.000
_cell.length_c   1.000
_cell.angle_alpha   90.00
_cell.angle_beta   90.00
_cell.angle_gamma   90.00
#
_symmetry.space_group_name_H-M   'P 1'
#
loop_
_entity.id
_entity.type
_entity.pdbx_description
1 polymer ?
#
loop_
_entity_poly.entity_id
_entity_poly.type
_entity_poly.pdbx_seq_one_letter_code
_entity_poly.pdbx_strand_id
1 'polypeptide(L)'
;IPELLRSGRGYEICYALKGLWIYNRRESYYAGNTKWSNRAAVKPTAVYHRFDLEYGSKLWILNDPAEDFKNMSQEVEKCPMEKMSGLVGDQFNCSLRTHLLYAQWSTEVSDDHIEVMEDRIDHLMSDKEYCFNTKYLESAYSDYDDTGNQSRTDFEPIKAIVEATHRAADTFDVNVKSLSKLKAFYLNLVADIRAFPVAGDNGDATKHAISDFAKDLQNYIIQHFNLRDRAKGALHMAELSQMNWATQNELRIKRIGIKVR
;
A
#
# COMPACT_ATOMS: atom_id res chain seq x y z
N ILE A 1 31.02 23.52 3.15
CA ILE A 1 32.04 22.64 2.52
C ILE A 1 31.60 22.45 1.07
N PRO A 2 32.03 23.34 0.17
CA PRO A 2 31.64 23.33 -1.25
C PRO A 2 32.01 22.01 -1.95
N GLU A 3 33.09 21.35 -1.50
CA GLU A 3 33.54 20.05 -2.03
C GLU A 3 32.52 18.91 -1.87
N LEU A 4 31.51 19.07 -1.00
CA LEU A 4 30.45 18.07 -0.79
C LEU A 4 29.17 18.36 -1.59
N LEU A 5 29.14 19.42 -2.42
CA LEU A 5 27.95 19.88 -3.15
C LEU A 5 26.75 20.13 -2.22
N ARG A 6 26.99 20.67 -1.02
CA ARG A 6 25.97 21.04 -0.03
C ARG A 6 26.00 22.54 0.17
N SER A 7 25.01 23.26 -0.37
CA SER A 7 24.86 24.70 -0.22
C SER A 7 24.27 25.09 1.14
N GLY A 8 23.58 24.15 1.78
CA GLY A 8 22.76 24.43 2.97
C GLY A 8 21.42 25.10 2.63
N ARG A 9 21.13 25.31 1.34
CA ARG A 9 19.84 25.77 0.82
C ARG A 9 19.15 24.59 0.15
N GLY A 10 18.39 23.85 0.94
CA GLY A 10 17.71 22.65 0.47
C GLY A 10 16.50 22.32 1.33
N TYR A 11 15.82 21.24 0.96
CA TYR A 11 14.74 20.69 1.75
C TYR A 11 14.99 19.22 2.06
N GLU A 12 14.35 18.77 3.14
CA GLU A 12 14.35 17.39 3.59
C GLU A 12 12.91 16.93 3.77
N ILE A 13 12.59 15.75 3.24
CA ILE A 13 11.27 15.13 3.34
C ILE A 13 11.46 13.73 3.90
N CYS A 14 10.64 13.38 4.88
CA CYS A 14 10.52 12.02 5.39
C CYS A 14 9.05 11.62 5.40
N TYR A 15 8.74 10.48 4.79
CA TYR A 15 7.38 9.95 4.80
C TYR A 15 7.38 8.42 4.74
N ALA A 16 6.29 7.83 5.24
CA ALA A 16 6.07 6.40 5.19
C ALA A 16 5.10 6.06 4.07
N LEU A 17 5.39 5.01 3.31
CA LEU A 17 4.46 4.37 2.41
C LEU A 17 4.32 2.90 2.78
N LYS A 18 3.20 2.31 2.39
CA LYS A 18 2.92 0.90 2.59
C LYS A 18 2.43 0.33 1.27
N GLY A 19 3.08 -0.73 0.82
CA GLY A 19 2.62 -1.52 -0.31
C GLY A 19 1.94 -2.79 0.20
N LEU A 20 1.25 -3.45 -0.72
CA LEU A 20 0.75 -4.80 -0.51
C LEU A 20 1.55 -5.76 -1.38
N TRP A 21 1.71 -7.00 -0.92
CA TRP A 21 2.40 -8.04 -1.68
C TRP A 21 1.63 -9.34 -1.57
N ILE A 22 1.26 -9.92 -2.71
CA ILE A 22 0.53 -11.19 -2.77
C ILE A 22 1.53 -12.33 -2.93
N TYR A 23 1.63 -13.18 -1.90
CA TYR A 23 2.38 -14.43 -2.01
C TYR A 23 1.59 -15.45 -2.83
N ASN A 24 2.30 -16.22 -3.67
CA ASN A 24 1.73 -17.30 -4.49
C ASN A 24 0.58 -16.86 -5.41
N ARG A 25 0.87 -15.94 -6.35
CA ARG A 25 0.03 -15.71 -7.54
C ARG A 25 0.07 -16.96 -8.43
N ARG A 26 -0.54 -18.07 -8.00
CA ARG A 26 -0.68 -19.26 -8.83
C ARG A 26 -1.68 -18.92 -9.92
N GLU A 27 -1.13 -18.73 -11.12
CA GLU A 27 -1.86 -18.72 -12.37
C GLU A 27 -2.55 -20.09 -12.54
N SER A 28 -3.80 -20.21 -12.10
CA SER A 28 -4.65 -21.35 -12.50
C SER A 28 -6.04 -20.83 -12.84
N TYR A 29 -6.12 -20.16 -13.99
CA TYR A 29 -7.38 -19.87 -14.67
C TYR A 29 -7.98 -21.11 -15.38
N TYR A 30 -7.30 -22.25 -15.33
CA TYR A 30 -7.74 -23.48 -15.98
C TYR A 30 -8.19 -24.51 -14.93
N ALA A 31 -9.46 -24.93 -15.07
CA ALA A 31 -10.14 -26.00 -14.33
C ALA A 31 -10.78 -25.65 -12.98
N GLY A 32 -11.72 -24.70 -12.97
CA GLY A 32 -12.94 -24.73 -12.12
C GLY A 32 -12.82 -24.91 -10.60
N ASN A 33 -11.60 -24.85 -10.06
CA ASN A 33 -11.26 -25.02 -8.65
C ASN A 33 -10.13 -24.02 -8.35
N THR A 34 -10.51 -22.76 -8.16
CA THR A 34 -9.63 -21.71 -7.67
C THR A 34 -9.20 -22.07 -6.25
N LYS A 35 -8.01 -22.68 -6.11
CA LYS A 35 -7.37 -22.82 -4.79
C LYS A 35 -6.78 -21.45 -4.42
N TRP A 36 -7.52 -20.72 -3.61
CA TRP A 36 -7.12 -19.41 -3.09
C TRP A 36 -5.91 -19.53 -2.17
N SER A 37 -4.71 -19.24 -2.68
CA SER A 37 -3.50 -19.09 -1.84
C SER A 37 -3.01 -17.64 -1.83
N ASN A 38 -3.91 -16.67 -1.61
CA ASN A 38 -3.58 -15.24 -1.66
C ASN A 38 -3.34 -14.70 -0.25
N ARG A 39 -2.17 -14.98 0.34
CA ARG A 39 -1.72 -14.25 1.53
C ARG A 39 -1.13 -12.92 1.04
N ALA A 40 -1.77 -11.81 1.39
CA ALA A 40 -1.17 -10.50 1.20
C ALA A 40 -0.42 -10.06 2.46
N ALA A 41 0.82 -9.61 2.31
CA ALA A 41 1.54 -8.91 3.36
C ALA A 41 1.59 -7.41 3.08
N VAL A 42 1.53 -6.63 4.14
CA VAL A 42 1.84 -5.21 4.11
C VAL A 42 3.35 -5.06 4.14
N LYS A 43 3.90 -4.34 3.16
CA LYS A 43 5.32 -3.97 3.11
C LYS A 43 5.46 -2.49 3.47
N PRO A 44 5.87 -2.15 4.71
CA PRO A 44 6.14 -0.76 5.06
C PRO A 44 7.50 -0.31 4.49
N THR A 45 7.53 0.90 3.97
CA THR A 45 8.73 1.57 3.46
C THR A 45 8.82 2.97 4.06
N ALA A 46 10.01 3.34 4.52
CA ALA A 46 10.30 4.73 4.89
C ALA A 46 11.15 5.37 3.79
N VAL A 47 10.73 6.54 3.33
CA VAL A 47 11.43 7.32 2.31
C VAL A 47 11.94 8.59 2.97
N TYR A 48 13.25 8.78 2.90
CA TYR A 48 13.90 10.04 3.19
C TYR A 48 14.52 10.59 1.91
N HIS A 49 14.22 11.84 1.60
CA HIS A 49 14.74 12.55 0.45
C HIS A 49 15.25 13.92 0.89
N ARG A 50 16.50 14.22 0.53
CA ARG A 50 17.06 15.56 0.63
C ARG A 50 17.44 16.06 -0.75
N PHE A 51 17.09 17.32 -1.04
CA PHE A 51 17.44 17.98 -2.29
C PHE A 51 18.08 19.34 -2.02
N ASP A 52 19.21 19.60 -2.67
CA ASP A 52 19.92 20.87 -2.66
C ASP A 52 19.46 21.75 -3.83
N LEU A 53 18.94 22.94 -3.53
CA LEU A 53 18.33 23.83 -4.51
C LEU A 53 19.36 24.63 -5.31
N GLU A 54 20.63 24.62 -4.91
CA GLU A 54 21.70 25.39 -5.58
C GLU A 54 22.53 24.48 -6.48
N TYR A 55 22.87 23.28 -6.00
CA TYR A 55 23.69 22.33 -6.75
C TYR A 55 22.89 21.19 -7.40
N GLY A 56 21.59 21.05 -7.07
CA GLY A 56 20.75 19.94 -7.55
C GLY A 56 21.18 18.58 -7.00
N SER A 57 22.06 18.56 -5.99
CA SER A 57 22.50 17.33 -5.34
C SER A 57 21.35 16.73 -4.54
N LYS A 58 21.20 15.41 -4.62
CA LYS A 58 20.09 14.69 -3.99
C LYS A 58 20.61 13.51 -3.19
N LEU A 59 19.93 13.22 -2.08
CA LEU A 59 20.19 12.06 -1.25
C LEU A 59 18.87 11.35 -1.01
N TRP A 60 18.85 10.07 -1.36
CA TRP A 60 17.75 9.17 -1.06
C TRP A 60 18.21 8.16 -0.02
N ILE A 61 17.42 7.99 1.03
CA ILE A 61 17.57 6.89 1.98
C ILE A 61 16.23 6.17 2.00
N LEU A 62 16.26 4.90 1.60
CA LEU A 62 15.09 4.05 1.53
C LEU A 62 15.28 2.94 2.55
N ASN A 63 14.32 2.79 3.46
CA ASN A 63 14.20 1.57 4.23
C ASN A 63 13.21 0.66 3.50
N ASP A 64 13.75 -0.19 2.64
CA ASP A 64 13.00 -1.16 1.85
C ASP A 64 13.43 -2.59 2.21
N PRO A 65 12.65 -3.32 3.00
CA PRO A 65 13.00 -4.66 3.42
C PRO A 65 12.93 -5.71 2.30
N ALA A 66 12.39 -5.38 1.11
CA ALA A 66 12.19 -6.33 0.01
C ALA A 66 13.02 -6.03 -1.25
N GLU A 67 13.82 -4.96 -1.26
CA GLU A 67 14.58 -4.44 -2.42
C GLU A 67 13.74 -4.04 -3.67
N ASP A 68 12.41 -4.07 -3.58
CA ASP A 68 11.50 -3.68 -4.67
C ASP A 68 11.73 -2.21 -5.10
N PHE A 69 11.88 -1.30 -4.12
CA PHE A 69 12.17 0.12 -4.36
C PHE A 69 13.55 0.38 -4.91
N LYS A 70 14.55 -0.39 -4.48
CA LYS A 70 15.93 -0.22 -4.90
C LYS A 70 16.09 -0.50 -6.40
N ASN A 71 15.40 -1.52 -6.90
CA ASN A 71 15.40 -1.85 -8.32
C ASN A 71 14.61 -0.83 -9.15
N MET A 72 13.45 -0.37 -8.66
CA MET A 72 12.68 0.70 -9.32
C MET A 72 13.42 2.04 -9.32
N SER A 73 14.09 2.41 -8.22
CA SER A 73 14.84 3.67 -8.15
C SER A 73 16.05 3.66 -9.08
N GLN A 74 16.71 2.52 -9.26
CA GLN A 74 17.81 2.36 -10.22
C GLN A 74 17.36 2.58 -11.67
N GLU A 75 16.15 2.16 -12.04
CA GLU A 75 15.58 2.43 -13.37
C GLU A 75 15.27 3.93 -13.58
N VAL A 76 14.95 4.65 -12.50
CA VAL A 76 14.74 6.12 -12.54
C VAL A 76 16.04 6.89 -12.48
N GLU A 77 17.06 6.35 -11.82
CA GLU A 77 18.43 6.88 -11.81
C GLU A 77 19.12 6.71 -13.16
N LYS A 78 18.55 5.94 -14.09
CA LYS A 78 18.83 6.06 -15.54
C LYS A 78 18.22 7.32 -16.18
N CYS A 79 17.62 8.25 -15.42
CA CYS A 79 17.64 9.69 -15.75
C CYS A 79 19.12 10.01 -15.98
N PRO A 80 19.59 10.25 -17.21
CA PRO A 80 21.02 10.24 -17.49
C PRO A 80 21.76 11.26 -16.63
N MET A 81 22.39 10.83 -15.54
CA MET A 81 23.38 11.66 -14.83
C MET A 81 24.50 12.06 -15.79
N GLU A 82 24.69 11.29 -16.87
CA GLU A 82 25.72 11.51 -17.87
C GLU A 82 25.27 12.33 -19.10
N LYS A 83 23.97 12.63 -19.28
CA LYS A 83 23.48 13.35 -20.49
C LYS A 83 22.43 14.44 -20.27
N MET A 84 21.91 14.63 -19.05
CA MET A 84 21.14 15.84 -18.72
C MET A 84 22.11 16.92 -18.27
N SER A 85 22.01 18.10 -18.86
CA SER A 85 23.02 19.15 -18.87
C SER A 85 23.21 19.85 -17.52
N GLY A 86 23.54 19.15 -16.43
CA GLY A 86 23.94 19.74 -15.13
C GLY A 86 23.00 20.78 -14.51
N LEU A 87 21.77 20.93 -15.02
CA LEU A 87 20.83 21.97 -14.60
C LEU A 87 20.00 21.45 -13.42
N VAL A 88 19.97 22.22 -12.34
CA VAL A 88 19.24 21.92 -11.09
C VAL A 88 17.78 21.55 -11.36
N GLY A 89 17.14 22.19 -12.35
CA GLY A 89 15.75 21.91 -12.74
C GLY A 89 15.53 20.46 -13.21
N ASP A 90 16.47 19.87 -13.96
CA ASP A 90 16.35 18.49 -14.42
C ASP A 90 16.44 17.51 -13.25
N GLN A 91 17.36 17.76 -12.31
CA GLN A 91 17.48 16.94 -11.10
C GLN A 91 16.25 17.04 -10.21
N PHE A 92 15.66 18.24 -10.12
CA PHE A 92 14.42 18.46 -9.41
C PHE A 92 13.26 17.68 -10.06
N ASN A 93 13.13 17.74 -11.38
CA ASN A 93 12.12 16.98 -12.13
C ASN A 93 12.31 15.46 -11.99
N CYS A 94 13.53 14.95 -12.05
CA CYS A 94 13.77 13.52 -11.79
C CYS A 94 13.33 13.15 -10.36
N SER A 95 13.52 14.03 -9.37
CA SER A 95 13.09 13.78 -7.99
C SER A 95 11.56 13.73 -7.85
N LEU A 96 10.83 14.61 -8.54
CA LEU A 96 9.36 14.55 -8.60
C LEU A 96 8.88 13.23 -9.21
N ARG A 97 9.52 12.78 -10.31
CA ARG A 97 9.20 11.50 -10.96
C ARG A 97 9.49 10.30 -10.06
N THR A 98 10.59 10.33 -9.29
CA THR A 98 10.90 9.29 -8.30
C THR A 98 9.79 9.20 -7.24
N HIS A 99 9.31 10.33 -6.72
CA HIS A 99 8.19 10.33 -5.78
C HIS A 99 6.89 9.76 -6.37
N LEU A 100 6.57 10.05 -7.65
CA LEU A 100 5.41 9.46 -8.32
C LEU A 100 5.51 7.95 -8.48
N LEU A 101 6.70 7.44 -8.78
CA LEU A 101 6.91 6.00 -8.90
C LEU A 101 6.73 5.28 -7.58
N TYR A 102 7.14 5.90 -6.48
CA TYR A 102 6.87 5.39 -5.14
C TYR A 102 5.37 5.40 -4.81
N ALA A 103 4.64 6.42 -5.26
CA ALA A 103 3.18 6.45 -5.14
C ALA A 103 2.51 5.36 -5.98
N GLN A 104 2.95 5.14 -7.22
CA GLN A 104 2.48 4.07 -8.10
C GLN A 104 2.71 2.69 -7.47
N TRP A 105 3.93 2.39 -7.02
CA TRP A 105 4.24 1.12 -6.37
C TRP A 105 3.26 0.79 -5.24
N SER A 106 2.86 1.81 -4.46
CA SER A 106 1.95 1.60 -3.34
C SER A 106 0.53 1.18 -3.75
N THR A 107 0.16 1.30 -5.04
CA THR A 107 -1.17 0.91 -5.57
C THR A 107 -1.16 -0.36 -6.41
N GLU A 108 -0.02 -0.84 -6.93
CA GLU A 108 0.06 -1.84 -8.02
C GLU A 108 -0.78 -3.12 -7.85
N VAL A 109 -0.86 -3.68 -6.64
CA VAL A 109 -1.63 -4.91 -6.37
C VAL A 109 -2.80 -4.70 -5.41
N SER A 110 -3.12 -3.44 -5.13
CA SER A 110 -4.11 -3.10 -4.10
C SER A 110 -5.54 -3.40 -4.52
N ASP A 111 -5.86 -3.20 -5.80
CA ASP A 111 -7.18 -3.52 -6.36
C ASP A 111 -7.43 -5.03 -6.35
N ASP A 112 -6.50 -5.84 -6.90
CA ASP A 112 -6.55 -7.31 -6.84
C ASP A 112 -6.74 -7.82 -5.40
N HIS A 113 -6.04 -7.22 -4.43
CA HIS A 113 -6.15 -7.64 -3.04
C HIS A 113 -7.54 -7.37 -2.44
N ILE A 114 -8.10 -6.19 -2.72
CA ILE A 114 -9.42 -5.80 -2.20
C ILE A 114 -10.52 -6.65 -2.84
N GLU A 115 -10.46 -6.88 -4.15
CA GLU A 115 -11.41 -7.74 -4.86
C GLU A 115 -11.42 -9.15 -4.27
N VAL A 116 -10.24 -9.73 -4.02
CA VAL A 116 -10.14 -11.05 -3.36
C VAL A 116 -10.75 -11.04 -1.96
N MET A 117 -10.64 -9.94 -1.21
CA MET A 117 -11.28 -9.86 0.11
C MET A 117 -12.80 -9.72 0.01
N GLU A 118 -13.29 -8.87 -0.88
CA GLU A 118 -14.72 -8.70 -1.18
C GLU A 118 -15.33 -10.05 -1.57
N ASP A 119 -14.71 -10.76 -2.53
CA ASP A 119 -15.14 -12.10 -2.94
C ASP A 119 -15.21 -13.07 -1.75
N ARG A 120 -14.19 -13.12 -0.91
CA ARG A 120 -14.17 -14.04 0.25
C ARG A 120 -15.28 -13.73 1.24
N ILE A 121 -15.59 -12.45 1.45
CA ILE A 121 -16.68 -12.03 2.33
C ILE A 121 -18.04 -12.40 1.72
N ASP A 122 -18.20 -12.20 0.41
CA ASP A 122 -19.43 -12.58 -0.29
C ASP A 122 -19.66 -14.09 -0.27
N HIS A 123 -18.61 -14.90 -0.40
CA HIS A 123 -18.71 -16.36 -0.23
C HIS A 123 -19.11 -16.72 1.20
N LEU A 124 -18.53 -16.08 2.22
CA LEU A 124 -18.93 -16.29 3.63
C LEU A 124 -20.39 -15.91 3.90
N MET A 125 -20.90 -14.88 3.22
CA MET A 125 -22.26 -14.37 3.40
C MET A 125 -23.32 -15.15 2.63
N SER A 126 -22.98 -15.67 1.44
CA SER A 126 -23.89 -16.38 0.54
C SER A 126 -24.05 -17.86 0.89
N ASP A 127 -22.99 -18.50 1.39
CA ASP A 127 -23.06 -19.91 1.78
C ASP A 127 -23.75 -20.07 3.14
N LYS A 128 -25.02 -20.48 3.10
CA LYS A 128 -25.67 -21.14 4.25
C LYS A 128 -24.95 -22.43 4.67
N GLU A 129 -24.00 -22.93 3.88
CA GLU A 129 -23.20 -24.14 4.12
C GLU A 129 -21.75 -23.88 4.59
N TYR A 130 -21.25 -22.64 4.65
CA TYR A 130 -19.85 -22.38 5.02
C TYR A 130 -19.54 -22.69 6.50
N CYS A 131 -20.57 -22.97 7.29
CA CYS A 131 -20.42 -23.59 8.62
C CYS A 131 -20.01 -25.07 8.60
N PHE A 132 -19.77 -25.70 7.43
CA PHE A 132 -19.61 -27.17 7.35
C PHE A 132 -18.40 -27.71 6.58
N ASN A 133 -17.57 -26.90 5.92
CA ASN A 133 -16.47 -27.46 5.12
C ASN A 133 -15.12 -26.77 5.36
N THR A 134 -14.50 -27.13 6.49
CA THR A 134 -13.13 -26.75 6.87
C THR A 134 -12.07 -27.07 5.81
N LYS A 135 -12.33 -28.02 4.90
CA LYS A 135 -11.39 -28.43 3.84
C LYS A 135 -11.01 -27.31 2.86
N TYR A 136 -11.89 -26.34 2.61
CA TYR A 136 -11.58 -25.24 1.68
C TYR A 136 -10.60 -24.22 2.28
N LEU A 137 -10.58 -24.12 3.61
CA LEU A 137 -9.74 -23.20 4.38
C LEU A 137 -8.44 -23.86 4.84
N GLU A 138 -8.49 -25.15 5.21
CA GLU A 138 -7.31 -25.98 5.48
C GLU A 138 -6.37 -26.02 4.25
N SER A 139 -6.91 -26.11 3.03
CA SER A 139 -6.11 -26.08 1.80
C SER A 139 -5.42 -24.72 1.54
N ALA A 140 -5.94 -23.62 2.08
CA ALA A 140 -5.35 -22.29 1.92
C ALA A 140 -4.31 -21.96 3.02
N TYR A 141 -4.30 -22.74 4.12
CA TYR A 141 -3.48 -22.45 5.31
C TYR A 141 -2.80 -23.66 5.98
N SER A 142 -2.80 -24.86 5.38
CA SER A 142 -2.09 -26.01 5.96
C SER A 142 -0.58 -25.90 5.75
N ASP A 143 0.09 -25.23 6.68
CA ASP A 143 1.33 -25.77 7.22
C ASP A 143 0.91 -26.59 8.45
N TYR A 144 1.14 -27.90 8.40
CA TYR A 144 0.88 -28.82 9.51
C TYR A 144 1.75 -28.43 10.72
N ASP A 145 1.17 -28.53 11.93
CA ASP A 145 1.94 -28.88 13.12
C ASP A 145 1.91 -30.42 13.25
N ASP A 146 3.08 -31.03 13.45
CA ASP A 146 3.35 -32.49 13.33
C ASP A 146 2.69 -33.36 14.44
N THR A 147 1.77 -32.80 15.22
CA THR A 147 1.25 -33.44 16.43
C THR A 147 -0.15 -34.06 16.29
N GLY A 148 -0.77 -33.99 15.11
CA GLY A 148 -2.00 -34.74 14.82
C GLY A 148 -3.20 -34.43 15.74
N ASN A 149 -3.15 -33.33 16.49
CA ASN A 149 -4.23 -32.91 17.37
C ASN A 149 -5.19 -31.98 16.63
N GLN A 150 -6.34 -32.51 16.26
CA GLN A 150 -7.45 -31.76 15.69
C GLN A 150 -8.13 -30.94 16.79
N SER A 151 -7.80 -29.65 16.90
CA SER A 151 -8.57 -28.70 17.71
C SER A 151 -8.27 -27.23 17.34
N ARG A 152 -9.15 -26.60 16.54
CA ARG A 152 -9.62 -25.20 16.69
C ARG A 152 -10.48 -24.72 15.51
N THR A 153 -11.80 -24.80 15.73
CA THR A 153 -12.85 -23.83 15.37
C THR A 153 -12.89 -23.16 13.99
N ASP A 154 -14.01 -23.37 13.28
CA ASP A 154 -14.52 -22.65 12.09
C ASP A 154 -14.55 -21.10 12.18
N PHE A 155 -14.11 -20.51 13.30
CA PHE A 155 -14.06 -19.06 13.57
C PHE A 155 -12.75 -18.38 13.14
N GLU A 156 -11.63 -19.12 13.08
CA GLU A 156 -10.33 -18.59 12.66
C GLU A 156 -10.34 -17.96 11.25
N PRO A 157 -11.07 -18.50 10.26
CA PRO A 157 -11.15 -17.93 8.91
C PRO A 157 -11.81 -16.55 8.84
N ILE A 158 -12.96 -16.36 9.50
CA ILE A 158 -13.68 -15.08 9.49
C ILE A 158 -12.83 -14.02 10.19
N LYS A 159 -12.27 -14.37 11.35
CA LYS A 159 -11.38 -13.48 12.09
C LYS A 159 -10.15 -13.08 11.25
N ALA A 160 -9.53 -14.03 10.55
CA ALA A 160 -8.39 -13.76 9.69
C ALA A 160 -8.73 -12.81 8.53
N ILE A 161 -9.93 -12.94 7.96
CA ILE A 161 -10.42 -12.03 6.90
C ILE A 161 -10.67 -10.63 7.47
N VAL A 162 -11.38 -10.51 8.60
CA VAL A 162 -11.61 -9.23 9.29
C VAL A 162 -10.28 -8.51 9.56
N GLU A 163 -9.31 -9.23 10.14
CA GLU A 163 -7.99 -8.67 10.44
C GLU A 163 -7.22 -8.27 9.17
N ALA A 164 -7.31 -9.06 8.10
CA ALA A 164 -6.68 -8.72 6.82
C ALA A 164 -7.28 -7.46 6.20
N THR A 165 -8.61 -7.36 6.18
CA THR A 165 -9.32 -6.19 5.65
C THR A 165 -9.05 -4.94 6.48
N HIS A 166 -8.99 -5.07 7.80
CA HIS A 166 -8.58 -3.97 8.68
C HIS A 166 -7.16 -3.48 8.35
N ARG A 167 -6.19 -4.39 8.21
CA ARG A 167 -4.80 -4.03 7.84
C ARG A 167 -4.72 -3.33 6.47
N ALA A 168 -5.55 -3.74 5.51
CA ALA A 168 -5.62 -3.08 4.20
C ALA A 168 -6.18 -1.65 4.34
N ALA A 169 -7.28 -1.47 5.07
CA ALA A 169 -7.85 -0.15 5.33
C ALA A 169 -6.84 0.81 5.99
N ASP A 170 -6.12 0.33 7.01
CA ASP A 170 -5.06 1.09 7.69
C ASP A 170 -3.90 1.46 6.75
N THR A 171 -3.57 0.55 5.84
CA THR A 171 -2.52 0.74 4.83
C THR A 171 -2.86 1.90 3.91
N PHE A 172 -4.07 1.90 3.36
CA PHE A 172 -4.55 2.97 2.50
C PHE A 172 -4.70 4.30 3.24
N ASP A 173 -5.17 4.29 4.50
CA ASP A 173 -5.28 5.52 5.31
C ASP A 173 -3.91 6.16 5.58
N VAL A 174 -2.87 5.36 5.83
CA VAL A 174 -1.50 5.86 5.97
C VAL A 174 -1.00 6.46 4.66
N ASN A 175 -1.21 5.78 3.53
CA ASN A 175 -0.76 6.27 2.22
C ASN A 175 -1.46 7.57 1.82
N VAL A 176 -2.79 7.69 1.99
CA VAL A 176 -3.54 8.93 1.73
C VAL A 176 -2.92 10.08 2.53
N LYS A 177 -2.65 9.89 3.82
CA LYS A 177 -2.07 10.93 4.69
C LYS A 177 -0.67 11.33 4.23
N SER A 178 0.21 10.36 3.95
CA SER A 178 1.58 10.61 3.51
C SER A 178 1.62 11.34 2.17
N LEU A 179 0.90 10.84 1.17
CA LEU A 179 0.87 11.44 -0.17
C LEU A 179 0.21 12.83 -0.17
N SER A 180 -0.84 13.05 0.63
CA SER A 180 -1.46 14.38 0.78
C SER A 180 -0.49 15.40 1.36
N LYS A 181 0.29 15.01 2.38
CA LYS A 181 1.33 15.88 2.97
C LYS A 181 2.46 16.15 1.98
N LEU A 182 2.88 15.15 1.22
CA LEU A 182 3.89 15.30 0.17
C LEU A 182 3.43 16.28 -0.92
N LYS A 183 2.18 16.14 -1.39
CA LYS A 183 1.55 17.08 -2.32
C LYS A 183 1.53 18.50 -1.76
N ALA A 184 1.03 18.67 -0.54
CA ALA A 184 0.95 19.97 0.11
C ALA A 184 2.33 20.61 0.28
N PHE A 185 3.35 19.83 0.65
CA PHE A 185 4.72 20.29 0.75
C PHE A 185 5.20 20.92 -0.56
N TYR A 186 5.08 20.21 -1.69
CA TYR A 186 5.54 20.73 -2.98
C TYR A 186 4.74 21.94 -3.48
N LEU A 187 3.42 21.97 -3.25
CA LEU A 187 2.61 23.15 -3.58
C LEU A 187 3.00 24.38 -2.74
N ASN A 188 3.29 24.19 -1.45
CA ASN A 188 3.75 25.26 -0.57
C ASN A 188 5.18 25.72 -0.92
N LEU A 189 6.04 24.81 -1.39
CA LEU A 189 7.39 25.13 -1.84
C LEU A 189 7.37 26.15 -2.99
N VAL A 190 6.36 26.09 -3.88
CA VAL A 190 6.17 27.07 -4.97
C VAL A 190 5.62 28.41 -4.48
N ALA A 191 4.74 28.37 -3.47
CA ALA A 191 4.13 29.57 -2.92
C ALA A 191 5.16 30.46 -2.20
N ASP A 192 6.22 29.87 -1.62
CA ASP A 192 7.32 30.61 -1.01
C ASP A 192 8.45 30.89 -2.01
N ILE A 193 8.30 32.00 -2.73
CA ILE A 193 9.29 32.51 -3.70
C ILE A 193 10.69 32.73 -3.06
N ARG A 194 10.79 32.93 -1.74
CA ARG A 194 12.08 33.13 -1.07
C ARG A 194 12.79 31.81 -0.76
N ALA A 195 12.03 30.72 -0.61
CA ALA A 195 12.56 29.38 -0.36
C ALA A 195 13.09 28.70 -1.64
N PHE A 196 12.71 29.18 -2.82
CA PHE A 196 13.03 28.53 -4.09
C PHE A 196 13.77 29.48 -5.05
N PRO A 197 15.12 29.43 -5.12
CA PRO A 197 15.93 30.31 -5.96
C PRO A 197 16.02 29.84 -7.41
N VAL A 198 14.93 29.33 -8.00
CA VAL A 198 14.84 29.10 -9.46
C VAL A 198 14.28 30.34 -10.14
N ALA A 199 14.63 31.52 -9.61
CA ALA A 199 14.18 32.85 -10.04
C ALA A 199 14.91 33.36 -11.31
N GLY A 200 15.25 32.45 -12.22
CA GLY A 200 15.64 32.77 -13.59
C GLY A 200 14.54 32.38 -14.58
N ASP A 201 14.87 32.37 -15.88
CA ASP A 201 13.96 32.04 -17.00
C ASP A 201 13.22 30.68 -16.87
N ASN A 202 13.68 29.80 -15.97
CA ASN A 202 13.11 28.46 -15.72
C ASN A 202 12.11 28.39 -14.53
N GLY A 203 11.81 29.51 -13.88
CA GLY A 203 10.88 29.55 -12.75
C GLY A 203 9.48 29.05 -13.12
N ASP A 204 8.99 29.42 -14.31
CA ASP A 204 7.69 28.97 -14.78
C ASP A 204 7.68 27.48 -15.13
N ALA A 205 8.75 26.95 -15.76
CA ALA A 205 8.85 25.53 -16.06
C ALA A 205 8.79 24.67 -14.78
N THR A 206 9.43 25.12 -13.70
CA THR A 206 9.43 24.39 -12.42
C THR A 206 8.06 24.42 -11.75
N LYS A 207 7.35 25.56 -11.81
CA LYS A 207 5.97 25.67 -11.33
C LYS A 207 5.04 24.73 -12.08
N HIS A 208 5.17 24.65 -13.40
CA HIS A 208 4.41 23.71 -14.23
C HIS A 208 4.70 22.27 -13.82
N ALA A 209 5.98 21.90 -13.68
CA ALA A 209 6.36 20.55 -13.25
C ALA A 209 5.77 20.16 -11.88
N ILE A 210 5.74 21.09 -10.91
CA ILE A 210 5.14 20.84 -9.59
C ILE A 210 3.62 20.74 -9.69
N SER A 211 2.99 21.59 -10.51
CA SER A 211 1.56 21.51 -10.78
C SER A 211 1.19 20.16 -11.38
N ASP A 212 1.94 19.69 -12.38
CA ASP A 212 1.68 18.42 -13.05
C ASP A 212 1.94 17.24 -12.12
N PHE A 213 3.06 17.25 -11.39
CA PHE A 213 3.31 16.31 -10.30
C PHE A 213 2.14 16.27 -9.29
N ALA A 214 1.63 17.42 -8.87
CA ALA A 214 0.54 17.50 -7.89
C ALA A 214 -0.81 17.00 -8.43
N LYS A 215 -1.02 17.05 -9.75
CA LYS A 215 -2.17 16.44 -10.44
C LYS A 215 -1.98 14.91 -10.50
N ASP A 216 -0.83 14.45 -10.93
CA ASP A 216 -0.54 13.01 -11.03
C ASP A 216 -0.60 12.34 -9.65
N LEU A 217 0.00 12.97 -8.64
CA LEU A 217 -0.06 12.51 -7.25
C LEU A 217 -1.48 12.50 -6.70
N GLN A 218 -2.35 13.42 -7.15
CA GLN A 218 -3.76 13.42 -6.76
C GLN A 218 -4.48 12.17 -7.24
N ASN A 219 -4.14 11.64 -8.42
CA ASN A 219 -4.75 10.42 -8.94
C ASN A 219 -4.46 9.23 -8.02
N TYR A 220 -3.21 9.09 -7.56
CA TYR A 220 -2.85 8.04 -6.59
C TYR A 220 -3.50 8.25 -5.22
N ILE A 221 -3.64 9.50 -4.76
CA ILE A 221 -4.37 9.82 -3.52
C ILE A 221 -5.84 9.39 -3.63
N ILE A 222 -6.49 9.69 -4.76
CA ILE A 222 -7.89 9.29 -5.02
C ILE A 222 -7.99 7.77 -5.10
N GLN A 223 -7.06 7.10 -5.78
CA GLN A 223 -7.05 5.64 -5.84
C GLN A 223 -6.97 5.02 -4.44
N HIS A 224 -6.04 5.47 -3.58
CA HIS A 224 -5.96 5.01 -2.18
C HIS A 224 -7.21 5.34 -1.38
N PHE A 225 -7.85 6.50 -1.61
CA PHE A 225 -9.10 6.85 -0.96
C PHE A 225 -10.23 5.88 -1.33
N ASN A 226 -10.37 5.55 -2.61
CA ASN A 226 -11.36 4.58 -3.10
C ASN A 226 -11.09 3.17 -2.55
N LEU A 227 -9.83 2.73 -2.59
CA LEU A 227 -9.39 1.45 -2.02
C LEU A 227 -9.69 1.35 -0.52
N ARG A 228 -9.47 2.44 0.22
CA ARG A 228 -9.81 2.54 1.64
C ARG A 228 -11.31 2.40 1.87
N ASP A 229 -12.12 3.10 1.10
CA ASP A 229 -13.57 3.08 1.29
C ASP A 229 -14.14 1.70 0.96
N ARG A 230 -13.63 1.05 -0.09
CA ARG A 230 -13.90 -0.36 -0.38
C ARG A 230 -13.49 -1.28 0.76
N ALA A 231 -12.25 -1.14 1.27
CA ALA A 231 -11.77 -1.91 2.42
C ALA A 231 -12.66 -1.75 3.65
N LYS A 232 -13.10 -0.53 3.95
CA LYS A 232 -14.00 -0.27 5.09
C LYS A 232 -15.39 -0.87 4.88
N GLY A 233 -15.91 -0.82 3.64
CA GLY A 233 -17.16 -1.51 3.28
C GLY A 233 -17.05 -3.02 3.47
N ALA A 234 -15.99 -3.62 2.95
CA ALA A 234 -15.68 -5.05 3.13
C ALA A 234 -15.52 -5.40 4.62
N LEU A 235 -14.81 -4.58 5.40
CA LEU A 235 -14.63 -4.80 6.84
C LEU A 235 -15.98 -4.83 7.57
N HIS A 236 -16.85 -3.86 7.27
CA HIS A 236 -18.19 -3.82 7.86
C HIS A 236 -18.98 -5.09 7.56
N MET A 237 -18.93 -5.57 6.31
CA MET A 237 -19.59 -6.80 5.91
C MET A 237 -19.02 -8.02 6.64
N ALA A 238 -17.70 -8.12 6.77
CA ALA A 238 -17.03 -9.21 7.47
C ALA A 238 -17.37 -9.23 8.98
N GLU A 239 -17.45 -8.07 9.62
CA GLU A 239 -17.88 -7.93 11.03
C GLU A 239 -19.33 -8.38 11.21
N LEU A 240 -20.23 -8.02 10.28
CA LEU A 240 -21.60 -8.52 10.29
C LEU A 240 -21.66 -10.05 10.13
N SER A 241 -20.84 -10.64 9.26
CA SER A 241 -20.73 -12.10 9.12
C SER A 241 -20.31 -12.74 10.45
N GLN A 242 -19.33 -12.15 11.13
CA GLN A 242 -18.82 -12.64 12.42
C GLN A 242 -19.90 -12.62 13.51
N MET A 243 -20.67 -11.53 13.60
CA MET A 243 -21.78 -11.40 14.57
C MET A 243 -22.91 -12.41 14.29
N ASN A 244 -23.29 -12.56 13.02
CA ASN A 244 -24.32 -13.51 12.61
C ASN A 244 -23.91 -14.95 12.95
N TRP A 245 -22.66 -15.32 12.65
CA TRP A 245 -22.11 -16.62 13.00
C TRP A 245 -22.15 -16.87 14.52
N ALA A 246 -21.68 -15.90 15.32
CA ALA A 246 -21.67 -16.01 16.78
C ALA A 246 -23.08 -16.26 17.34
N THR A 247 -24.07 -15.52 16.82
CA THR A 247 -25.48 -15.66 17.19
C THR A 247 -26.04 -17.04 16.82
N GLN A 248 -25.78 -17.51 15.60
CA GLN A 248 -26.24 -18.82 15.15
C GLN A 248 -25.61 -19.97 15.96
N ASN A 249 -24.32 -19.86 16.28
CA ASN A 249 -23.63 -20.87 17.07
C ASN A 249 -24.15 -20.92 18.52
N GLU A 250 -24.47 -19.78 19.13
CA GLU A 250 -25.10 -19.72 20.46
C GLU A 250 -26.47 -20.42 20.46
N LEU A 251 -27.30 -20.17 19.43
CA LEU A 251 -28.58 -20.87 19.25
C LEU A 251 -28.39 -22.37 19.06
N ARG A 252 -27.33 -22.80 18.36
CA ARG A 252 -26.99 -24.21 18.15
C ARG A 252 -26.63 -24.90 19.46
N ILE A 253 -25.75 -24.29 20.27
CA ILE A 253 -25.35 -24.82 21.58
C ILE A 253 -26.59 -24.99 22.48
N LYS A 254 -27.48 -23.99 22.49
CA LYS A 254 -28.75 -24.05 23.23
C LYS A 254 -29.67 -25.19 22.74
N ARG A 255 -29.73 -25.46 21.43
CA ARG A 255 -30.55 -26.54 20.85
C ARG A 255 -30.01 -27.94 21.11
N ILE A 256 -28.69 -28.13 21.15
CA ILE A 256 -28.07 -29.45 21.37
C ILE A 256 -28.09 -29.85 22.86
N GLY A 257 -28.47 -28.94 23.76
CA GLY A 257 -28.65 -29.27 25.17
C GLY A 257 -27.36 -29.57 25.92
N ILE A 258 -26.20 -29.21 25.36
CA ILE A 258 -24.91 -29.32 26.05
C ILE A 258 -24.91 -28.28 27.17
N LYS A 259 -25.15 -28.73 28.41
CA LYS A 259 -24.80 -27.95 29.59
C LYS A 259 -23.28 -27.87 29.64
N VAL A 260 -22.73 -26.74 29.21
CA VAL A 260 -21.33 -26.39 29.48
C VAL A 260 -21.19 -26.34 31.01
N ARG A 261 -20.43 -27.28 31.57
CA ARG A 261 -20.02 -27.29 32.97
C ARG A 261 -18.77 -26.46 33.14
#